data_AF-A0A2R6M468-F1
#
_entry.id   AF-A0A2R6M468-F1
#
_cell.length_a   1.000
_cell.length_b   1.000
_cell.length_c   1.000
_cell.angle_alpha   90.00
_cell.angle_beta   90.00
_cell.angle_gamma   90.00
#
_symmetry.space_group_name_H-M   'P 1'
#
loop_
_entity.id
_entity.type
_entity.pdbx_description
1 polymer ?
#
loop_
_entity_poly.entity_id
_entity_poly.type
_entity_poly.pdbx_seq_one_letter_code
_entity_poly.pdbx_strand_id
1 'polypeptide(L)'
;MEPVEVTSYAVHSLFAGFWTGSVLFVSLAVLPLARDGTLNAAPLSTIAGKLTTVSRTSALVLFLTGGHMAGVRHTSESLLNSQGGLFQVASLLAALLLVNAGLLSAANLGFL
;
A
#
# COMPACT_ATOMS: atom_id res chain seq x y z
N MET A 1 21.46 11.93 -7.97
CA MET A 1 20.02 11.92 -7.68
C MET A 1 19.62 13.33 -7.34
N GLU A 2 18.65 13.88 -8.05
CA GLU A 2 18.10 15.20 -7.71
C GLU A 2 17.46 15.16 -6.30
N PRO A 3 17.43 16.28 -5.54
CA PRO A 3 16.87 16.30 -4.18
C PRO A 3 15.44 15.75 -4.09
N VAL A 4 14.62 15.99 -5.13
CA VAL A 4 13.25 15.48 -5.25
C VAL A 4 13.22 13.96 -5.37
N GLU A 5 14.17 13.36 -6.09
CA GLU A 5 14.26 11.92 -6.28
C GLU A 5 14.62 11.20 -4.97
N VAL A 6 15.59 11.74 -4.23
CA VAL A 6 16.00 11.21 -2.92
C VAL A 6 14.84 11.28 -1.93
N THR A 7 14.14 12.42 -1.90
CA THR A 7 12.98 12.63 -1.04
C THR A 7 11.85 11.66 -1.40
N SER A 8 11.58 11.45 -2.69
CA SER A 8 10.58 10.49 -3.17
C SER A 8 10.91 9.07 -2.73
N TYR A 9 12.18 8.66 -2.87
CA TYR A 9 12.63 7.34 -2.44
C TYR A 9 12.46 7.15 -0.93
N ALA A 10 12.91 8.12 -0.11
CA ALA A 10 12.79 8.06 1.33
C ALA A 10 11.32 7.97 1.79
N VAL A 11 10.44 8.82 1.25
CA VAL A 11 9.01 8.79 1.54
C VAL A 11 8.38 7.46 1.12
N HIS A 12 8.71 6.96 -0.07
CA HIS A 12 8.20 5.68 -0.56
C HIS A 12 8.60 4.52 0.38
N SER A 13 9.88 4.41 0.71
CA SER A 13 10.39 3.35 1.58
C SER A 13 9.78 3.39 2.98
N LEU A 14 9.61 4.59 3.55
CA LEU A 14 8.97 4.76 4.86
C LEU A 14 7.51 4.29 4.86
N PHE A 15 6.73 4.70 3.86
CA PHE A 15 5.32 4.29 3.76
C PHE A 15 5.17 2.81 3.41
N ALA A 16 6.06 2.26 2.58
CA ALA A 16 6.08 0.83 2.26
C ALA A 16 6.32 0.02 3.53
N GLY A 17 7.35 0.36 4.31
CA GLY A 17 7.66 -0.30 5.58
C GLY A 17 6.54 -0.15 6.61
N PHE A 18 5.98 1.06 6.76
CA PHE A 18 4.87 1.31 7.68
C PHE A 18 3.61 0.51 7.35
N TRP A 19 3.23 0.48 6.07
CA TRP A 19 2.09 -0.30 5.60
C TRP A 19 2.31 -1.80 5.83
N THR A 20 3.46 -2.34 5.40
CA THR A 20 3.81 -3.75 5.60
C THR A 20 3.80 -4.11 7.08
N GLY A 21 4.42 -3.30 7.93
CA GLY A 21 4.42 -3.51 9.38
C GLY A 21 3.01 -3.53 9.98
N SER A 22 2.13 -2.63 9.53
CA SER A 22 0.74 -2.58 9.99
C SER A 22 -0.05 -3.83 9.59
N VAL A 23 0.10 -4.31 8.35
CA VAL A 23 -0.54 -5.54 7.85
C VAL A 23 -0.03 -6.76 8.61
N LEU A 24 1.30 -6.86 8.81
CA LEU A 24 1.90 -7.96 9.56
C LEU A 24 1.44 -7.95 11.02
N PHE A 25 1.41 -6.79 11.68
CA PHE A 25 0.91 -6.67 13.05
C PHE A 25 -0.55 -7.15 13.15
N VAL A 26 -1.43 -6.70 12.26
CA VAL A 26 -2.84 -7.13 12.29
C VAL A 26 -2.96 -8.63 12.01
N SER A 27 -2.23 -9.14 11.03
CA SER A 27 -2.32 -10.54 10.60
C SER A 27 -1.73 -11.52 11.60
N LEU A 28 -0.61 -11.16 12.24
CA LEU A 28 0.17 -12.05 13.11
C LEU A 28 -0.10 -11.85 14.61
N ALA A 29 -0.55 -10.67 15.04
CA ALA A 29 -0.84 -10.41 16.45
C ALA A 29 -2.33 -10.25 16.72
N VAL A 30 -3.04 -9.40 15.97
CA VAL A 30 -4.44 -9.07 16.26
C VAL A 30 -5.39 -10.21 15.86
N LEU A 31 -5.20 -10.75 14.65
CA LEU A 31 -6.11 -11.75 14.10
C LEU A 31 -6.10 -13.08 14.88
N PRO A 32 -4.96 -13.62 15.34
CA PRO A 32 -4.95 -14.80 16.21
C PRO A 32 -5.71 -14.56 17.51
N LEU A 33 -5.49 -13.42 18.19
CA LEU A 33 -6.20 -13.08 19.43
C LEU A 33 -7.72 -13.01 19.24
N ALA A 34 -8.17 -12.47 18.10
CA ALA A 34 -9.58 -12.46 17.73
C ALA A 34 -10.13 -13.87 17.45
N ARG A 35 -9.36 -14.72 16.77
CA ARG A 35 -9.74 -16.12 16.50
C ARG A 35 -9.84 -16.96 17.77
N ASP A 36 -8.97 -16.71 18.73
CA ASP A 36 -8.96 -17.40 20.03
C ASP A 36 -10.06 -16.87 20.98
N GLY A 37 -10.86 -15.90 20.55
CA GLY A 37 -11.94 -15.30 21.34
C GLY A 37 -11.45 -14.36 22.45
N THR A 38 -10.16 -14.07 22.50
CA THR A 38 -9.56 -13.16 23.51
C THR A 38 -9.80 -11.68 23.19
N LEU A 39 -10.13 -11.35 21.93
CA LEU A 39 -10.41 -10.00 21.47
C LEU A 39 -11.86 -9.86 20.99
N ASN A 40 -12.62 -8.96 21.61
CA ASN A 40 -14.02 -8.69 21.26
C ASN A 40 -14.17 -7.93 19.91
N ALA A 41 -15.38 -7.96 19.34
CA ALA A 41 -15.67 -7.40 18.02
C ALA A 41 -15.46 -5.87 17.91
N ALA A 42 -15.74 -5.11 18.97
CA ALA A 42 -15.63 -3.64 18.93
C ALA A 42 -14.17 -3.14 18.76
N PRO A 43 -13.18 -3.61 19.56
CA PRO A 43 -11.76 -3.34 19.29
C PRO A 43 -11.32 -3.81 17.91
N LEU A 44 -11.76 -5.00 17.47
CA LEU A 44 -11.41 -5.54 16.15
C LEU A 44 -11.89 -4.63 15.01
N SER A 45 -13.14 -4.18 15.09
CA SER A 45 -13.73 -3.24 14.11
C SER A 45 -12.96 -1.92 14.08
N THR A 46 -12.58 -1.39 15.24
CA THR A 46 -11.77 -0.16 15.33
C THR A 46 -10.40 -0.34 14.69
N ILE A 47 -9.73 -1.47 14.93
CA ILE A 47 -8.43 -1.79 14.33
C ILE A 47 -8.55 -1.96 12.82
N ALA A 48 -9.58 -2.68 12.36
CA ALA A 48 -9.85 -2.88 10.93
C ALA A 48 -10.07 -1.52 10.23
N GLY A 49 -10.88 -0.63 10.80
CA GLY A 49 -11.09 0.72 10.27
C GLY A 49 -9.80 1.53 10.17
N LYS A 50 -8.95 1.48 11.21
CA LYS A 50 -7.62 2.14 11.18
C LYS A 50 -6.72 1.54 10.09
N LEU A 51 -6.69 0.21 9.95
CA LEU A 51 -5.92 -0.46 8.91
C LEU A 51 -6.40 -0.07 7.51
N THR A 52 -7.72 0.10 7.31
CA THR A 52 -8.28 0.61 6.06
C THR A 52 -7.79 2.02 5.76
N THR A 53 -7.85 2.94 6.73
CA THR A 53 -7.34 4.31 6.56
C THR A 53 -5.85 4.31 6.24
N VAL A 54 -5.03 3.58 7.00
CA VAL A 54 -3.59 3.44 6.77
C VAL A 54 -3.32 2.88 5.37
N SER A 55 -4.05 1.87 4.94
CA SER A 55 -3.88 1.25 3.61
C SER A 55 -4.23 2.23 2.50
N ARG A 56 -5.33 2.99 2.62
CA ARG A 56 -5.71 4.01 1.61
C ARG A 56 -4.67 5.13 1.51
N THR A 57 -4.24 5.68 2.64
CA THR A 57 -3.22 6.74 2.65
C THR A 57 -1.89 6.23 2.07
N SER A 58 -1.47 5.02 2.47
CA SER A 58 -0.24 4.41 1.96
C SER A 58 -0.32 4.14 0.45
N ALA A 59 -1.46 3.64 -0.04
CA ALA A 59 -1.66 3.39 -1.47
C ALA A 59 -1.47 4.67 -2.30
N LEU A 60 -2.04 5.80 -1.86
CA LEU A 60 -1.89 7.08 -2.54
C LEU A 60 -0.42 7.54 -2.55
N VAL A 61 0.24 7.51 -1.40
CA VAL A 61 1.65 7.94 -1.29
C VAL A 61 2.57 7.05 -2.14
N LEU A 62 2.40 5.73 -2.07
CA LEU A 62 3.19 4.76 -2.81
C LEU A 62 2.95 4.87 -4.32
N PHE A 63 1.72 5.12 -4.75
CA PHE A 63 1.40 5.34 -6.15
C PHE A 63 2.08 6.61 -6.69
N LEU A 64 1.96 7.74 -5.98
CA LEU A 64 2.57 9.00 -6.41
C LEU A 64 4.10 8.92 -6.45
N THR A 65 4.71 8.43 -5.37
CA THR A 65 6.18 8.34 -5.28
C THR A 65 6.75 7.24 -6.19
N GLY A 66 6.08 6.09 -6.29
CA GLY A 66 6.47 5.00 -7.18
C GLY A 66 6.33 5.38 -8.66
N GLY A 67 5.25 6.08 -9.01
CA GLY A 67 5.03 6.60 -10.36
C GLY A 67 6.06 7.66 -10.75
N HIS A 68 6.38 8.58 -9.85
CA HIS A 68 7.45 9.55 -10.06
C HIS A 68 8.80 8.86 -10.28
N MET A 69 9.19 7.91 -9.41
CA MET A 69 10.43 7.14 -9.59
C MET A 69 10.45 6.35 -10.89
N ALA A 70 9.33 5.76 -11.31
CA ALA A 70 9.23 5.05 -12.58
C ALA A 70 9.43 5.99 -13.77
N GLY A 71 8.80 7.17 -13.75
CA GLY A 71 8.87 8.15 -14.84
C GLY A 71 10.24 8.80 -15.01
N VAL A 72 11.03 8.90 -13.94
CA VAL A 72 12.40 9.48 -14.03
C VAL A 72 13.48 8.43 -14.28
N ARG A 73 13.24 7.15 -13.96
CA ARG A 73 14.24 6.08 -14.07
C ARG A 73 14.08 5.17 -15.27
N HIS A 74 12.89 5.12 -15.89
CA HIS A 74 12.63 4.23 -17.00
C HIS A 74 12.03 4.96 -18.21
N THR A 75 12.52 4.60 -19.39
CA THR A 75 11.83 4.91 -20.66
C THR A 75 10.65 3.96 -20.87
N SER A 76 9.70 4.32 -21.73
CA SER A 76 8.57 3.44 -22.09
C SER A 76 9.02 2.06 -22.59
N GLU A 77 10.12 2.02 -23.33
CA GLU A 77 10.72 0.78 -23.82
C GLU A 77 11.35 -0.05 -22.68
N SER A 78 12.07 0.59 -21.75
CA SER A 78 12.67 -0.07 -20.58
C SER A 78 11.62 -0.58 -19.60
N LEU A 79 10.49 0.13 -19.42
CA LEU A 79 9.42 -0.27 -18.52
C LEU A 79 8.81 -1.63 -18.88
N LEU A 80 8.68 -1.91 -20.17
CA LEU A 80 8.00 -3.11 -20.66
C LEU A 80 8.96 -4.26 -21.01
N ASN A 81 10.22 -3.93 -21.31
CA ASN A 81 11.20 -4.92 -21.81
C ASN A 81 12.35 -5.19 -20.83
N SER A 82 12.35 -4.63 -19.63
CA SER A 82 13.35 -4.93 -18.60
C SER A 82 12.73 -5.54 -17.34
N GLN A 83 13.50 -6.37 -16.66
CA GLN A 83 13.07 -6.98 -15.39
C GLN A 83 12.72 -5.93 -14.34
N GLY A 84 13.53 -4.87 -14.22
CA GLY A 84 13.26 -3.74 -13.31
C GLY A 84 11.97 -3.01 -13.67
N GLY A 85 11.75 -2.74 -14.96
CA GLY A 85 10.53 -2.13 -15.46
C GLY A 85 9.27 -2.92 -15.13
N LEU A 86 9.30 -4.25 -15.32
CA LEU A 86 8.19 -5.14 -14.99
C LEU A 86 7.85 -5.14 -13.49
N PHE A 87 8.86 -5.13 -12.61
CA PHE A 87 8.63 -4.98 -11.18
C PHE A 87 7.97 -3.64 -10.83
N GLN A 88 8.37 -2.56 -11.50
CA GLN A 88 7.77 -1.24 -11.35
C GLN A 88 6.29 -1.25 -11.77
N VAL A 89 5.97 -1.84 -12.93
CA VAL A 89 4.60 -1.98 -13.42
C VAL A 89 3.75 -2.82 -12.46
N ALA A 90 4.26 -3.97 -12.00
CA ALA A 90 3.55 -4.82 -11.04
C ALA A 90 3.25 -4.08 -9.72
N SER A 91 4.22 -3.30 -9.22
CA SER A 91 4.08 -2.50 -8.01
C SER A 91 3.02 -1.39 -8.18
N LEU A 92 3.00 -0.72 -9.33
CA LEU A 92 2.01 0.30 -9.66
C LEU A 92 0.60 -0.29 -9.78
N LEU A 93 0.45 -1.44 -10.44
CA LEU A 93 -0.83 -2.15 -10.55
C LEU A 93 -1.34 -2.58 -9.17
N ALA A 94 -0.47 -3.12 -8.31
CA ALA A 94 -0.82 -3.48 -6.95
C ALA A 94 -1.30 -2.26 -6.15
N ALA A 95 -0.61 -1.13 -6.26
CA ALA A 95 -1.04 0.11 -5.62
C ALA A 95 -2.40 0.58 -6.14
N LEU A 96 -2.62 0.51 -7.46
CA LEU A 96 -3.88 0.91 -8.10
C LEU A 96 -5.06 0.03 -7.63
N LEU A 97 -4.85 -1.28 -7.51
CA LEU A 97 -5.84 -2.21 -6.97
C LEU A 97 -6.18 -1.88 -5.51
N LEU A 98 -5.19 -1.52 -4.70
CA LEU A 98 -5.41 -1.10 -3.31
C LEU A 98 -6.23 0.20 -3.22
N VAL A 99 -5.93 1.18 -4.08
CA VAL A 99 -6.72 2.41 -4.21
C VAL A 99 -8.16 2.09 -4.62
N ASN A 100 -8.34 1.22 -5.62
CA ASN A 100 -9.66 0.85 -6.13
C ASN A 100 -10.50 0.11 -5.06
N ALA A 101 -9.92 -0.87 -4.37
CA ALA A 101 -10.55 -1.53 -3.23
C ALA A 101 -10.93 -0.53 -2.12
N GLY A 102 -10.07 0.45 -1.88
CA GLY A 102 -10.35 1.56 -0.97
C GLY A 102 -11.53 2.43 -1.41
N LEU A 103 -11.57 2.84 -2.67
CA LEU A 103 -12.62 3.68 -3.24
C LEU A 103 -13.98 2.98 -3.22
N LEU A 104 -14.02 1.71 -3.63
CA LEU A 104 -15.25 0.91 -3.70
C LEU A 104 -15.81 0.63 -2.30
N SER A 105 -14.93 0.43 -1.31
CA SER A 105 -15.31 0.39 0.10
C SER A 105 -15.86 1.75 0.61
N ALA A 106 -15.34 2.89 0.15
CA ALA A 106 -15.85 4.22 0.53
C ALA A 106 -17.21 4.55 -0.10
N ALA A 107 -17.45 4.05 -1.31
CA ALA A 107 -18.69 4.25 -2.05
C ALA A 107 -19.82 3.31 -1.63
N ASN A 108 -19.59 2.45 -0.63
CA ASN A 108 -20.53 1.40 -0.22
C ASN A 108 -20.91 0.44 -1.37
N LEU A 109 -20.05 0.35 -2.39
CA LEU A 109 -20.20 -0.50 -3.57
C LEU A 109 -19.63 -1.91 -3.34
N GLY A 110 -19.09 -2.16 -2.14
CA GLY A 110 -18.60 -3.45 -1.66
C GLY A 110 -17.17 -3.78 -2.09
N PHE A 111 -16.34 -4.20 -1.12
CA PHE A 111 -15.26 -5.20 -1.26
C PHE A 111 -15.23 -6.20 -0.07
N LEU A 112 -16.19 -6.08 0.84
CA LEU A 112 -16.62 -6.99 1.91
C LEU A 112 -18.09 -6.70 2.20
#